data_AF-A0A419J3Y5-F1
#
_entry.id   AF-A0A419J3Y5-F1
#
_cell.length_a   1.000
_cell.length_b   1.000
_cell.length_c   1.000
_cell.angle_alpha   90.00
_cell.angle_beta   90.00
_cell.angle_gamma   90.00
#
_symmetry.space_group_name_H-M   'P 1'
#
loop_
_entity.id
_entity.type
_entity.pdbx_description
1 polymer ?
#
loop_
_entity_poly.entity_id
_entity_poly.type
_entity_poly.pdbx_seq_one_letter_code
_entity_poly.pdbx_strand_id
1 'polypeptide(L)' 'KIGLRPILDLDMRLGEGTGAALAMMIIEAGLKIYKEMATFAEAAVAGKNQT' A
#
# COMPACT_ATOMS: atom_id res chain seq x y z
N LYS A 1 24.52 7.37 -3.77
CA LYS A 1 23.03 7.32 -3.66
C LYS A 1 22.63 5.89 -3.33
N ILE A 2 21.58 5.68 -2.52
CA ILE A 2 21.18 4.36 -1.99
C ILE A 2 20.27 3.52 -2.93
N GLY A 3 19.98 3.99 -4.15
CA GLY A 3 19.28 3.19 -5.17
C GLY A 3 17.79 2.91 -4.94
N LEU A 4 17.12 3.62 -4.03
CA LEU A 4 15.71 3.40 -3.70
C LEU A 4 14.77 4.37 -4.44
N ARG A 5 13.55 3.91 -4.74
CA ARG A 5 12.45 4.74 -5.26
C ARG A 5 11.60 5.27 -4.08
N PRO A 6 11.34 6.59 -3.99
CA PRO A 6 10.47 7.14 -2.95
C PRO A 6 9.03 6.60 -3.02
N ILE A 7 8.39 6.44 -1.84
CA ILE A 7 6.97 6.08 -1.73
C ILE A 7 6.08 7.30 -2.04
N LEU A 8 6.53 8.48 -1.61
CA LEU A 8 5.83 9.76 -1.77
C LEU A 8 6.75 10.76 -2.50
N ASP A 9 6.19 11.52 -3.44
CA ASP A 9 6.84 12.64 -4.11
C ASP A 9 5.92 13.85 -4.04
N LEU A 10 6.16 14.73 -3.06
CA LEU A 10 5.25 15.81 -2.65
C LEU A 10 5.94 17.20 -2.62
N ASP A 11 7.16 17.31 -3.18
CA ASP A 11 8.00 18.51 -3.11
C ASP A 11 8.20 19.08 -1.68
N MET A 12 8.19 18.19 -0.67
CA MET A 12 8.37 18.56 0.73
C MET A 12 9.83 18.89 1.05
N ARG A 13 10.04 19.94 1.85
CA ARG A 13 11.38 20.38 2.28
C ARG A 13 11.49 20.72 3.78
N LEU A 14 10.50 20.34 4.59
CA LEU A 14 10.49 20.62 6.02
C LEU A 14 11.53 19.78 6.79
N GLY A 15 11.73 18.51 6.40
CA GLY A 15 12.66 17.62 7.09
C GLY A 15 12.06 17.01 8.36
N GLU A 16 12.90 16.83 9.38
CA GLU A 16 12.51 16.32 10.72
C GLU A 16 11.78 14.96 10.73
N GLY A 17 11.87 14.20 9.64
CA GLY A 17 11.17 12.91 9.50
C GLY A 17 9.69 13.04 9.13
N THR A 18 9.19 14.23 8.81
CA THR A 18 7.78 14.45 8.43
C THR A 18 7.34 13.59 7.24
N GLY A 19 8.19 13.42 6.23
CA GLY A 19 7.92 12.50 5.12
C GLY A 19 7.84 11.02 5.54
N ALA A 20 8.64 10.62 6.54
CA ALA A 20 8.59 9.26 7.08
C ALA A 20 7.32 9.03 7.90
N ALA A 21 6.91 10.01 8.72
CA ALA A 21 5.67 9.97 9.47
C ALA A 21 4.44 9.83 8.54
N LEU A 22 4.40 10.57 7.43
CA LEU A 22 3.34 10.43 6.42
C LEU A 22 3.39 9.05 5.73
N ALA A 23 4.57 8.56 5.37
CA ALA A 23 4.73 7.26 4.71
C ALA A 23 4.30 6.09 5.60
N MET A 24 4.36 6.22 6.92
CA MET A 24 3.97 5.18 7.88
C MET A 24 2.53 4.70 7.67
N MET A 25 1.61 5.62 7.36
CA MET A 25 0.20 5.29 7.11
C MET A 25 0.02 4.47 5.82
N ILE A 26 0.83 4.73 4.80
CA ILE A 26 0.81 3.96 3.54
C ILE A 26 1.34 2.54 3.77
N ILE A 27 2.39 2.41 4.58
CA ILE A 27 2.95 1.11 4.95
C ILE A 27 1.91 0.28 5.74
N GLU A 28 1.23 0.89 6.71
CA GLU A 28 0.16 0.23 7.47
C GLU A 28 -1.00 -0.20 6.56
N ALA A 29 -1.43 0.66 5.63
CA ALA A 29 -2.46 0.30 4.66
C ALA A 29 -2.05 -0.91 3.80
N GLY A 30 -0.79 -0.97 3.36
CA GLY A 30 -0.24 -2.13 2.66
C GLY A 30 -0.27 -3.41 3.49
N LEU A 31 0.05 -3.31 4.79
CA LEU A 31 -0.05 -4.44 5.71
C LEU A 31 -1.50 -4.92 5.89
N LYS A 32 -2.47 -4.00 5.97
CA LYS A 32 -3.90 -4.35 6.05
C LYS A 32 -4.36 -5.05 4.79
N ILE A 33 -4.02 -4.54 3.61
CA ILE A 33 -4.32 -5.22 2.34
C ILE A 33 -3.75 -6.65 2.36
N TYR A 34 -2.49 -6.82 2.77
CA TYR A 34 -1.88 -8.15 2.78
C TYR A 34 -2.52 -9.13 3.78
N LYS A 35 -2.94 -8.64 4.95
CA LYS A 35 -3.44 -9.51 6.05
C LYS A 35 -4.95 -9.72 6.04
N GLU A 36 -5.70 -8.74 5.55
CA GLU A 36 -7.16 -8.65 5.76
C GLU A 36 -7.94 -8.72 4.46
N MET A 37 -7.28 -8.59 3.30
CA MET A 37 -7.98 -8.74 2.02
C MET A 37 -8.33 -10.21 1.77
N ALA A 38 -9.63 -10.48 1.65
CA ALA A 38 -10.13 -11.79 1.27
C ALA A 38 -9.56 -12.21 -0.10
N THR A 39 -9.20 -13.49 -0.20
CA THR A 39 -8.85 -14.12 -1.47
C THR A 39 -10.06 -14.19 -2.39
N PHE A 40 -9.83 -14.39 -3.70
CA PHE A 40 -10.93 -14.54 -4.67
C PHE A 40 -11.90 -15.68 -4.33
N ALA A 41 -11.40 -16.76 -3.70
CA ALA A 41 -12.23 -17.87 -3.27
C ALA A 41 -13.11 -17.49 -2.08
N GLU A 42 -12.54 -16.82 -1.06
CA GLU A 42 -13.28 -16.33 0.12
C GLU A 42 -14.29 -15.24 -0.24
N ALA A 43 -13.94 -14.37 -1.19
CA ALA A 43 -14.84 -13.35 -1.73
C ALA A 43 -15.85 -13.93 -2.76
N ALA A 44 -15.82 -15.24 -3.03
CA ALA A 44 -16.69 -15.92 -4.00
C ALA A 44 -16.69 -15.28 -5.40
N VAL A 45 -15.55 -14.76 -5.84
CA VAL A 45 -15.37 -14.09 -7.14
C VAL A 45 -15.11 -15.11 -8.26
N ALA A 46 -14.73 -16.35 -7.93
CA ALA A 46 -14.48 -17.39 -8.92
C ALA A 46 -15.77 -18.07 -9.42
N GLY A 47 -16.18 -17.74 -10.66
CA GLY A 47 -16.85 -18.66 -11.57
C GLY A 47 -18.38 -18.70 -11.60
N LYS A 48 -19.04 -17.60 -12.03
CA LYS A 48 -20.22 -17.79 -12.90
C LYS A 48 -19.68 -18.21 -14.26
N ASN A 49 -19.98 -19.44 -14.69
CA ASN A 49 -19.88 -19.83 -16.09
C ASN A 49 -20.60 -18.77 -16.92
N GLN A 50 -19.81 -17.94 -17.60
CA GLN A 50 -20.32 -17.19 -18.75
C GLN A 50 -20.49 -18.24 -19.83
N THR A 51 -21.76 -18.51 -20.15
CA THR A 51 -22.23 -19.24 -21.34
C THR A 51 -21.48 -18.85 -22.59
#